data_AF-A0AA38GX21-F1
#
_entry.id   AF-A0AA38GX21-F1
#
_cell.length_a   1.000
_cell.length_b   1.000
_cell.length_c   1.000
_cell.angle_alpha   90.00
_cell.angle_beta   90.00
_cell.angle_gamma   90.00
#
_symmetry.space_group_name_H-M   'P 1'
#
loop_
_entity.id
_entity.type
_entity.pdbx_description
1 polymer ?
#
loop_
_entity_poly.entity_id
_entity_poly.type
_entity_poly.pdbx_seq_one_letter_code
_entity_poly.pdbx_strand_id
1 'polypeptide(L)'
;DLLRRCNWRMVVFDNATKSATKKEKQITELVEQVDKIIEENESKPYSNELFEQAQAMASELYYIQDKQRSYAEQTKRLNEMLEQNIRATEERVKQIAKTLGDQLASAESARLNALNEAQSVKKQSDDEIRQLKQELEESNNALAAMRNTNKPGRRSTGPCSVL
;
A
#
# COMPACT_ATOMS: atom_id res chain seq x y z
N ASP A 1 27.92 -2.68 75.86
CA ASP A 1 26.75 -2.04 75.20
C ASP A 1 26.30 -2.78 73.95
N LEU A 2 27.19 -3.01 72.97
CA LEU A 2 26.88 -3.69 71.70
C LEU A 2 26.24 -5.09 71.84
N LEU A 3 26.84 -6.01 72.60
CA LEU A 3 26.32 -7.39 72.74
C LEU A 3 24.90 -7.41 73.33
N ARG A 4 24.61 -6.50 74.25
CA ARG A 4 23.28 -6.36 74.84
C ARG A 4 22.25 -5.89 73.80
N ARG A 5 22.61 -4.94 72.94
CA ARG A 5 21.76 -4.47 71.81
C ARG A 5 21.52 -5.55 70.75
N CYS A 6 22.45 -6.48 70.61
CA CYS A 6 22.30 -7.65 69.74
C CYS A 6 21.67 -8.87 70.44
N ASN A 7 21.06 -8.72 71.63
CA ASN A 7 20.47 -9.83 72.39
C ASN A 7 21.43 -10.99 72.65
N TRP A 8 22.72 -10.70 72.85
CA TRP A 8 23.77 -11.69 73.09
C TRP A 8 23.95 -12.73 71.97
N ARG A 9 23.38 -12.50 70.78
CA ARG A 9 23.60 -13.32 69.58
C ARG A 9 25.05 -13.19 69.16
N MET A 10 25.82 -14.26 69.35
CA MET A 10 27.27 -14.31 69.19
C MET A 10 27.66 -15.70 68.69
N VAL A 11 28.63 -15.76 67.77
CA VAL A 11 29.30 -16.99 67.35
C VAL A 11 30.79 -16.72 67.21
N VAL A 12 31.63 -17.67 67.61
CA VAL A 12 33.09 -17.56 67.55
C VAL A 12 33.64 -18.38 66.41
N PHE A 13 34.47 -17.76 65.56
CA PHE A 13 35.11 -18.41 64.43
C PHE A 13 36.63 -18.52 64.60
N ASP A 14 37.14 -19.76 64.61
CA ASP A 14 38.54 -20.06 64.27
C ASP A 14 38.66 -20.17 62.74
N ASN A 15 39.10 -19.10 62.09
CA ASN A 15 39.29 -19.06 60.63
C ASN A 15 40.57 -19.79 60.16
N ALA A 16 41.45 -20.21 61.07
CA ALA A 16 42.70 -20.89 60.74
C ALA A 16 42.59 -22.42 60.83
N THR A 17 41.50 -22.94 61.39
CA THR A 17 41.28 -24.38 61.52
C THR A 17 41.32 -25.11 60.17
N LYS A 18 42.07 -26.22 60.12
CA LYS A 18 42.09 -27.13 58.97
C LYS A 18 41.12 -28.31 59.13
N SER A 19 40.54 -28.48 60.32
CA SER A 19 39.61 -29.58 60.62
C SER A 19 38.25 -29.31 59.97
N ALA A 20 37.81 -30.23 59.11
CA ALA A 20 36.51 -30.16 58.46
C ALA A 20 35.35 -30.18 59.46
N THR A 21 35.43 -31.03 60.48
CA THR A 21 34.40 -31.15 61.53
C THR A 21 34.28 -29.88 62.37
N LYS A 22 35.40 -29.21 62.67
CA LYS A 22 35.36 -27.89 63.33
C LYS A 22 34.69 -26.84 62.45
N LYS A 23 35.04 -26.78 61.16
CA LYS A 23 34.40 -25.85 60.21
C LYS A 23 32.90 -26.06 60.12
N GLU A 24 32.48 -27.32 59.98
CA GLU A 24 31.07 -27.69 59.93
C GLU A 24 30.34 -27.24 61.19
N LYS A 25 30.85 -27.59 62.37
CA LYS A 25 30.26 -27.18 63.65
C LYS A 25 30.11 -25.66 63.77
N GLN A 26 31.12 -24.89 63.35
CA GLN A 26 31.09 -23.43 63.41
C GLN A 26 30.06 -22.82 62.43
N ILE A 27 29.92 -23.40 61.24
CA ILE A 27 28.89 -22.99 60.27
C ILE A 27 27.50 -23.33 60.81
N THR A 28 27.31 -24.54 61.34
CA THR A 28 26.05 -24.97 61.94
C THR A 28 25.63 -24.02 63.06
N GLU A 29 26.54 -23.68 63.97
CA GLU A 29 26.26 -22.73 65.06
C GLU A 29 25.86 -21.34 64.53
N LEU A 30 26.47 -20.85 63.44
CA LEU A 30 26.07 -19.61 62.79
C LEU A 30 24.67 -19.68 62.17
N VAL A 31 24.39 -20.76 61.43
CA VAL A 31 23.08 -20.94 60.77
C VAL A 31 21.97 -21.06 61.80
N GLU A 32 22.17 -21.82 62.88
CA GLU A 32 21.21 -21.91 63.99
C GLU A 32 20.90 -20.54 64.63
N GLN A 33 21.90 -19.65 64.72
CA GLN A 33 21.68 -18.28 65.18
C GLN A 33 20.91 -17.44 64.16
N VAL A 34 21.17 -17.62 62.86
CA VAL A 34 20.42 -16.94 61.79
C VAL A 34 18.96 -17.42 61.77
N ASP A 35 18.71 -18.71 61.90
CA ASP A 35 17.36 -19.29 61.91
C ASP A 35 16.51 -18.72 63.05
N LYS A 36 17.08 -18.58 64.26
CA LYS A 36 16.42 -17.88 65.38
C LYS A 36 16.04 -16.45 65.03
N ILE A 37 16.90 -15.73 64.31
CA ILE A 37 16.61 -14.35 63.88
C ILE A 37 15.48 -14.32 62.85
N ILE A 38 15.46 -15.28 61.93
CA ILE A 38 14.40 -15.39 60.93
C ILE A 38 13.06 -15.69 61.62
N GLU A 39 13.04 -16.61 62.59
CA GLU A 39 11.85 -16.91 63.40
C GLU A 39 11.38 -15.69 64.21
N GLU A 40 12.29 -15.03 64.93
CA GLU A 40 12.00 -13.82 65.70
C GLU A 40 11.47 -12.67 64.84
N ASN A 41 11.94 -12.57 63.60
CA ASN A 41 11.50 -11.54 62.65
C ASN A 41 10.30 -11.98 61.78
N GLU A 42 9.63 -13.09 62.10
CA GLU A 42 8.48 -13.60 61.33
C GLU A 42 8.81 -13.82 59.83
N SER A 43 10.02 -14.30 59.55
CA SER A 43 10.58 -14.45 58.20
C SER A 43 10.71 -13.15 57.41
N LYS A 44 10.54 -11.99 58.04
CA LYS A 44 10.73 -10.69 57.39
C LYS A 44 12.21 -10.33 57.43
N PRO A 45 12.84 -10.10 56.26
CA PRO A 45 14.19 -9.57 56.24
C PRO A 45 14.22 -8.15 56.81
N TYR A 46 15.41 -7.67 57.15
CA TYR A 46 15.58 -6.26 57.47
C TYR A 46 15.11 -5.39 56.29
N SER A 47 14.20 -4.47 56.57
CA SER A 47 13.68 -3.51 55.61
C SER A 47 13.69 -2.11 56.21
N ASN A 48 13.77 -1.11 55.35
CA ASN A 48 13.60 0.30 55.67
C ASN A 48 12.99 1.00 54.45
N GLU A 49 12.69 2.29 54.60
CA GLU A 49 12.07 3.09 53.54
C GLU A 49 12.85 3.04 52.21
N LEU A 50 14.19 3.02 52.27
CA LEU A 50 15.02 2.94 51.06
C LEU A 50 14.86 1.60 50.34
N PHE A 51 14.77 0.48 51.07
CA PHE A 51 14.53 -0.83 50.47
C PHE A 51 13.14 -0.92 49.83
N GLU A 52 12.11 -0.40 50.50
CA GLU A 52 10.75 -0.37 49.98
C GLU A 52 10.66 0.46 48.70
N GLN A 53 11.27 1.66 48.69
CA GLN A 53 11.34 2.51 47.51
C GLN A 53 12.09 1.83 46.35
N ALA A 54 13.23 1.19 46.64
CA ALA A 54 14.01 0.48 45.64
C ALA A 54 13.21 -0.68 45.01
N GLN A 55 12.46 -1.44 45.82
CA GLN A 55 11.62 -2.54 45.34
C GLN A 55 10.44 -2.03 44.50
N ALA A 56 9.79 -0.95 44.93
CA ALA A 56 8.71 -0.32 44.18
C ALA A 56 9.19 0.20 42.82
N MET A 57 10.33 0.92 42.79
CA MET A 57 10.93 1.40 41.55
C MET A 57 11.33 0.25 40.62
N ALA A 58 11.95 -0.82 41.14
CA ALA A 58 12.32 -1.97 40.33
C ALA A 58 11.09 -2.65 39.69
N SER A 59 9.99 -2.75 40.45
CA SER A 59 8.73 -3.32 39.96
C SER A 59 8.11 -2.44 38.87
N GLU A 60 8.11 -1.12 39.07
CA GLU A 60 7.61 -0.16 38.09
C GLU A 60 8.45 -0.17 36.81
N LEU A 61 9.77 -0.17 36.93
CA LEU A 61 10.68 -0.27 35.77
C LEU A 61 10.44 -1.55 34.97
N TYR A 62 10.24 -2.68 35.65
CA TYR A 62 9.92 -3.95 35.00
C TYR A 62 8.59 -3.86 34.22
N TYR A 63 7.55 -3.29 34.83
CA TYR A 63 6.25 -3.10 34.18
C TYR A 63 6.34 -2.19 32.96
N ILE A 64 7.06 -1.06 33.07
CA ILE A 64 7.27 -0.14 31.96
C ILE A 64 8.04 -0.82 30.83
N GLN A 65 9.09 -1.59 31.15
CA GLN A 65 9.89 -2.30 30.16
C GLN A 65 9.06 -3.36 29.41
N ASP A 66 8.22 -4.12 30.11
CA ASP A 66 7.34 -5.10 29.49
C ASP A 66 6.31 -4.44 28.55
N LYS A 67 5.69 -3.35 29.00
CA LYS A 67 4.80 -2.52 28.17
C LYS A 67 5.50 -1.98 26.93
N GLN A 68 6.72 -1.45 27.09
CA GLN A 68 7.53 -0.95 25.97
C GLN A 68 7.83 -2.07 24.96
N ARG A 69 8.19 -3.27 25.42
CA ARG A 69 8.38 -4.44 24.55
C ARG A 69 7.09 -4.77 23.79
N SER A 70 5.96 -4.81 24.45
CA SER A 70 4.66 -5.07 23.81
C SER A 70 4.32 -4.03 22.74
N TYR A 71 4.52 -2.74 23.03
CA TYR A 71 4.28 -1.68 22.05
C TYR A 71 5.27 -1.73 20.87
N ALA A 72 6.53 -2.05 21.13
CA ALA A 72 7.53 -2.23 20.08
C ALA A 72 7.16 -3.38 19.14
N GLU A 73 6.70 -4.51 19.68
CA GLU A 73 6.24 -5.66 18.89
C GLU A 73 4.99 -5.31 18.05
N GLN A 74 4.01 -4.62 18.64
CA GLN A 74 2.82 -4.17 17.91
C GLN A 74 3.18 -3.22 16.76
N THR A 75 4.05 -2.25 17.04
CA THR A 75 4.54 -1.29 16.04
C THR A 75 5.27 -2.00 14.91
N LYS A 76 6.12 -2.98 15.24
CA LYS A 76 6.83 -3.79 14.24
C LYS A 76 5.85 -4.54 13.33
N ARG A 77 4.86 -5.22 13.89
CA ARG A 77 3.83 -5.95 13.11
C ARG A 77 3.04 -5.02 12.21
N LEU A 78 2.65 -3.85 12.72
CA LEU A 78 1.91 -2.85 11.94
C LEU A 78 2.75 -2.31 10.78
N ASN A 79 4.02 -2.01 11.02
CA ASN A 79 4.94 -1.55 9.97
C ASN A 79 5.17 -2.61 8.90
N GLU A 80 5.37 -3.88 9.29
CA GLU A 80 5.52 -4.99 8.33
C GLU A 80 4.28 -5.15 7.45
N MET A 81 3.09 -5.05 8.03
CA MET A 81 1.83 -5.08 7.28
C MET A 81 1.68 -3.87 6.35
N LEU A 82 2.00 -2.67 6.83
CA LEU A 82 1.93 -1.45 6.04
C LEU A 82 2.86 -1.51 4.83
N GLU A 83 4.09 -1.97 5.02
CA GLU A 83 5.04 -2.15 3.92
C GLU A 83 4.56 -3.17 2.88
N GLN A 84 3.96 -4.29 3.31
CA GLN A 84 3.39 -5.27 2.39
C GLN A 84 2.24 -4.68 1.58
N ASN A 85 1.36 -3.91 2.24
CA ASN A 85 0.27 -3.22 1.55
C ASN A 85 0.80 -2.20 0.55
N ILE A 86 1.80 -1.39 0.92
CA ILE A 86 2.43 -0.42 0.01
C ILE A 86 2.98 -1.14 -1.21
N ARG A 87 3.80 -2.18 -1.03
CA ARG A 87 4.38 -2.97 -2.14
C ARG A 87 3.30 -3.54 -3.06
N ALA A 88 2.23 -4.11 -2.49
CA ALA A 88 1.12 -4.65 -3.27
C ALA A 88 0.37 -3.56 -4.05
N THR A 89 0.15 -2.38 -3.45
CA THR A 89 -0.51 -1.26 -4.12
C THR A 89 0.33 -0.67 -5.23
N GLU A 90 1.64 -0.51 -5.03
CA GLU A 90 2.57 -0.04 -6.05
C GLU A 90 2.55 -0.96 -7.28
N GLU A 91 2.56 -2.27 -7.08
CA GLU A 91 2.54 -3.23 -8.18
C GLU A 91 1.21 -3.22 -8.93
N ARG A 92 0.07 -3.11 -8.22
CA ARG A 92 -1.25 -2.95 -8.85
C ARG A 92 -1.31 -1.67 -9.69
N VAL A 93 -0.77 -0.56 -9.18
CA VAL A 93 -0.74 0.71 -9.91
C VAL A 93 0.11 0.60 -11.17
N LYS A 94 1.31 -0.02 -11.10
CA LYS A 94 2.15 -0.27 -12.28
C LYS A 94 1.43 -1.12 -13.32
N GLN A 95 0.75 -2.18 -12.89
CA GLN A 95 0.01 -3.06 -13.80
C GLN A 95 -1.13 -2.33 -14.49
N ILE A 96 -1.90 -1.51 -13.76
CA ILE A 96 -2.98 -0.70 -14.33
C ILE A 96 -2.42 0.33 -15.32
N ALA A 97 -1.33 1.03 -14.95
CA ALA A 97 -0.70 2.01 -15.82
C ALA A 97 -0.24 1.38 -17.16
N LYS A 98 0.33 0.17 -17.11
CA LYS A 98 0.72 -0.58 -18.31
C LYS A 98 -0.50 -0.93 -19.17
N THR A 99 -1.53 -1.52 -18.57
CA THR A 99 -2.75 -1.92 -19.30
C THR A 99 -3.44 -0.71 -19.94
N LEU A 100 -3.51 0.43 -19.26
CA LEU A 100 -4.05 1.66 -19.82
C LEU A 100 -3.20 2.19 -20.98
N GLY A 101 -1.86 2.11 -20.86
CA GLY A 101 -0.95 2.46 -21.95
C GLY A 101 -1.16 1.60 -23.20
N ASP A 102 -1.28 0.29 -23.03
CA ASP A 102 -1.54 -0.65 -24.13
C ASP A 102 -2.91 -0.38 -24.79
N GLN A 103 -3.94 -0.12 -23.99
CA GLN A 103 -5.28 0.24 -24.48
C GLN A 103 -5.27 1.55 -25.26
N LEU A 104 -4.54 2.56 -24.78
CA LEU A 104 -4.42 3.85 -25.45
C LEU A 104 -3.74 3.69 -26.81
N ALA A 105 -2.61 2.99 -26.88
CA ALA A 105 -1.90 2.74 -28.13
C ALA A 105 -2.76 1.98 -29.14
N SER A 106 -3.50 0.96 -28.68
CA SER A 106 -4.43 0.20 -29.53
C SER A 106 -5.58 1.08 -30.04
N ALA A 107 -6.17 1.91 -29.17
CA ALA A 107 -7.25 2.81 -29.55
C ALA A 107 -6.79 3.89 -30.54
N GLU A 108 -5.57 4.43 -30.37
CA GLU A 108 -4.99 5.40 -31.30
C GLU A 108 -4.73 4.79 -32.68
N SER A 109 -4.19 3.57 -32.74
CA SER A 109 -3.98 2.85 -34.00
C SER A 109 -5.31 2.53 -34.71
N ALA A 110 -6.30 2.03 -33.97
CA ALA A 110 -7.63 1.75 -34.52
C ALA A 110 -8.29 3.04 -35.07
N ARG A 111 -8.15 4.15 -34.34
CA ARG A 111 -8.66 5.46 -34.78
C ARG A 111 -7.97 5.94 -36.06
N LEU A 112 -6.65 5.79 -36.16
CA LEU A 112 -5.90 6.20 -37.35
C LEU A 112 -6.32 5.38 -38.58
N ASN A 113 -6.48 4.06 -38.43
CA ASN A 113 -6.93 3.19 -39.50
C ASN A 113 -8.34 3.58 -39.98
N ALA A 114 -9.28 3.80 -39.04
CA ALA A 114 -10.63 4.23 -39.37
C ALA A 114 -10.68 5.58 -40.09
N LEU A 115 -9.80 6.53 -39.72
CA LEU A 115 -9.69 7.83 -40.40
C LEU A 115 -9.17 7.67 -41.84
N ASN A 116 -8.15 6.83 -42.04
CA ASN A 116 -7.60 6.55 -43.37
C ASN A 116 -8.64 5.87 -44.27
N GLU A 117 -9.37 4.88 -43.74
CA GLU A 117 -10.46 4.20 -44.46
C GLU A 117 -11.58 5.16 -44.82
N ALA A 118 -12.06 5.96 -43.86
CA ALA A 118 -13.09 6.96 -44.11
C ALA A 118 -12.66 7.98 -45.17
N GLN A 119 -11.38 8.39 -45.18
CA GLN A 119 -10.85 9.28 -46.19
C GLN A 119 -10.77 8.62 -47.58
N SER A 120 -10.41 7.34 -47.64
CA SER A 120 -10.41 6.56 -48.88
C SER A 120 -11.82 6.44 -49.46
N VAL A 121 -12.79 6.02 -48.63
CA VAL A 121 -14.21 5.90 -49.01
C VAL A 121 -14.76 7.26 -49.47
N LYS A 122 -14.42 8.35 -48.76
CA LYS A 122 -14.82 9.69 -49.16
C LYS A 122 -14.28 10.07 -50.54
N LYS A 123 -13.00 9.82 -50.82
CA LYS A 123 -12.40 10.10 -52.12
C LYS A 123 -13.09 9.32 -53.24
N GLN A 124 -13.33 8.02 -53.02
CA GLN A 124 -14.05 7.18 -53.97
C GLN A 124 -15.47 7.71 -54.25
N SER A 125 -16.21 8.07 -53.20
CA SER A 125 -17.54 8.67 -53.35
C SER A 125 -17.51 10.02 -54.07
N ASP A 126 -16.54 10.88 -53.77
CA ASP A 126 -16.36 12.18 -54.45
C ASP A 126 -16.07 12.00 -55.95
N ASP A 127 -15.31 10.96 -56.31
CA ASP A 127 -15.00 10.61 -57.71
C ASP A 127 -16.22 10.02 -58.43
N GLU A 128 -16.98 9.12 -57.78
CA GLU A 128 -18.25 8.59 -58.30
C GLU A 128 -19.29 9.70 -58.52
N ILE A 129 -19.44 10.62 -57.56
CA ILE A 129 -20.33 11.79 -57.70
C ILE A 129 -19.92 12.65 -58.90
N ARG A 130 -18.61 12.79 -59.15
CA ARG A 130 -18.11 13.52 -60.33
C ARG A 130 -18.49 12.82 -61.63
N GLN A 131 -18.30 11.50 -61.70
CA GLN A 131 -18.67 10.70 -62.87
C GLN A 131 -20.18 10.78 -63.14
N LEU A 132 -21.01 10.55 -62.12
CA LEU A 132 -22.47 10.62 -62.24
C LEU A 132 -22.96 12.00 -62.67
N LYS A 133 -22.34 13.09 -62.18
CA LYS A 133 -22.66 14.45 -62.63
C LYS A 133 -22.36 14.64 -64.12
N GLN A 134 -21.22 14.13 -64.59
CA GLN A 134 -20.82 14.22 -65.99
C GLN A 134 -21.76 13.42 -66.90
N GLU A 135 -22.07 12.17 -66.54
CA GLU A 135 -23.02 11.33 -67.27
C GLU A 135 -24.42 11.97 -67.35
N LEU A 136 -24.87 12.58 -66.24
CA LEU A 136 -26.14 13.29 -66.20
C LEU A 136 -26.14 14.52 -67.12
N GLU A 137 -25.03 15.26 -67.18
CA GLU A 137 -24.87 16.41 -68.06
C GLU A 137 -24.85 16.00 -69.54
N GLU A 138 -24.13 14.94 -69.88
CA GLU A 138 -24.09 14.37 -71.23
C GLU A 138 -25.47 13.86 -71.68
N SER A 139 -26.18 13.14 -70.81
CA SER A 139 -27.55 12.68 -71.04
C SER A 139 -28.52 13.85 -71.25
N ASN A 140 -28.45 14.90 -70.41
CA ASN A 140 -29.25 16.10 -70.57
C ASN A 140 -28.97 16.83 -71.90
N ASN A 141 -27.70 16.95 -72.28
CA ASN A 141 -27.29 17.55 -73.55
C ASN A 141 -27.80 16.75 -74.75
N ALA A 142 -27.73 15.41 -74.69
CA ALA A 142 -28.26 14.52 -75.72
C ALA A 142 -29.79 14.65 -75.86
N LEU A 143 -30.53 14.70 -74.75
CA LEU A 143 -31.97 14.95 -74.74
C LEU A 143 -32.32 16.33 -75.34
N ALA A 144 -31.54 17.37 -75.02
CA ALA A 144 -31.72 18.71 -75.58
C ALA A 144 -31.47 18.73 -77.10
N ALA A 145 -30.45 18.01 -77.58
CA ALA A 145 -30.16 17.86 -79.01
C ALA A 145 -31.30 17.15 -79.75
N MET A 146 -31.80 16.03 -79.22
CA MET A 146 -32.96 15.33 -79.79
C MET A 146 -34.20 16.24 -79.83
N ARG A 147 -34.45 17.02 -78.79
CA ARG A 147 -35.56 17.98 -78.73
C ARG A 147 -35.45 19.10 -79.77
N ASN A 148 -34.23 19.50 -80.16
CA ASN A 148 -34.00 20.46 -81.23
C ASN A 148 -34.19 19.87 -82.64
N THR A 149 -33.89 18.57 -82.83
CA THR A 149 -34.14 17.87 -84.12
C THR A 149 -35.61 17.56 -84.37
N ASN A 150 -36.42 17.42 -83.30
CA ASN A 150 -37.86 17.19 -83.38
C ASN A 150 -38.70 18.49 -83.41
N LYS A 151 -38.11 19.65 -83.69
CA LYS A 151 -38.88 20.88 -83.95
C LYS A 151 -39.66 20.74 -85.26
N PRO A 152 -41.01 20.72 -85.25
CA PRO A 152 -41.77 20.70 -86.50
C PRO A 152 -41.48 21.99 -87.27
N GLY A 153 -41.16 21.85 -88.56
CA GLY A 153 -40.86 22.96 -89.44
C GLY A 153 -41.93 24.05 -89.37
N ARG A 154 -41.50 25.30 -89.22
CA ARG A 154 -42.35 26.48 -89.47
C ARG A 154 -42.95 26.35 -90.86
N ARG A 155 -44.26 26.15 -90.95
CA ARG A 155 -44.98 26.45 -92.20
C ARG A 155 -44.89 27.95 -92.42
N SER A 156 -44.19 28.34 -93.48
CA SER A 156 -44.28 29.68 -94.06
C SER A 156 -45.69 29.87 -94.60
N THR A 157 -46.56 30.54 -93.86
CA THR A 157 -47.74 31.18 -94.47
C THR A 157 -47.24 32.45 -95.14
N GLY A 158 -47.19 32.41 -96.48
CA GLY A 158 -46.84 33.54 -97.32
C GLY A 158 -47.79 34.72 -97.16
N PRO A 159 -47.43 35.91 -97.68
CA PRO A 159 -48.22 37.11 -97.56
C PRO A 159 -49.49 37.00 -98.41
N CYS A 160 -50.66 37.13 -97.77
CA CYS A 160 -51.92 37.29 -98.47
C CYS A 160 -52.17 38.80 -98.63
N SER A 161 -51.77 39.35 -99.77
CA SER A 161 -52.39 40.55 -100.33
C SER A 161 -53.73 40.16 -100.93
N VAL A 162 -54.80 40.94 -100.74
CA VAL A 162 -55.85 41.27 -101.74
C VAL A 162 -56.90 42.19 -101.06
N LEU A 163 -57.03 43.39 -101.65
CA LEU A 163 -58.14 44.36 -101.70
C LEU A 163 -58.68 45.04 -100.42
#